data_AF-A0AAV0WKG7-F1
#
_entry.id   AF-A0AAV0WKG7-F1
#
_cell.length_a   1.000
_cell.length_b   1.000
_cell.length_c   1.000
_cell.angle_alpha   90.00
_cell.angle_beta   90.00
_cell.angle_gamma   90.00
#
_symmetry.space_group_name_H-M   'P 1'
#
loop_
_entity.id
_entity.type
_entity.pdbx_description
1 polymer ?
#
loop_
_entity_poly.entity_id
_entity_poly.type
_entity_poly.pdbx_seq_one_letter_code
_entity_poly.pdbx_strand_id
1 'polypeptide(L)'
;MQCRYFNLTIKHFHRLSSSVPKVLNNPSTTIDIIGDGNCFYRALSWWVTGDEDSHTIIKKELKKLVRNDDKVIQFIGGQTQMEDYLINNPIGRNAIWATEVELFAAALLMLDQSPCII
;
A
#
# COMPACT_ATOMS: atom_id res chain seq x y z
N MET A 1 -11.87 -7.92 14.44
CA MET A 1 -10.98 -6.77 14.75
C MET A 1 -11.01 -5.81 13.56
N GLN A 2 -10.71 -4.53 13.75
CA GLN A 2 -10.85 -3.52 12.71
C GLN A 2 -9.56 -2.74 12.53
N CYS A 3 -9.11 -2.54 11.29
CA CYS A 3 -8.14 -1.52 10.99
C CYS A 3 -8.83 -0.16 11.10
N ARG A 4 -8.51 0.58 12.17
CA ARG A 4 -9.16 1.87 12.46
C ARG A 4 -8.88 2.93 11.40
N TYR A 5 -7.67 2.93 10.83
CA TYR A 5 -7.27 3.92 9.84
C TYR A 5 -8.13 3.84 8.56
N PHE A 6 -8.24 2.64 7.98
CA PHE A 6 -9.08 2.43 6.79
C PHE A 6 -10.56 2.21 7.13
N ASN A 7 -10.91 2.10 8.41
CA ASN A 7 -12.25 1.70 8.87
C ASN A 7 -12.67 0.33 8.28
N LEU A 8 -11.74 -0.62 8.15
CA LEU A 8 -11.95 -1.92 7.51
C LEU A 8 -11.93 -3.09 8.50
N THR A 9 -12.78 -4.09 8.26
CA THR A 9 -12.78 -5.34 9.03
C THR A 9 -11.60 -6.21 8.61
N ILE A 10 -10.85 -6.71 9.60
CA ILE A 10 -9.75 -7.65 9.38
C ILE A 10 -10.31 -9.07 9.45
N LYS A 11 -10.19 -9.81 8.34
CA LYS A 11 -10.65 -11.19 8.15
C LYS A 11 -9.54 -12.22 8.39
N HIS A 12 -8.29 -11.88 8.08
CA HIS A 12 -7.13 -12.77 8.27
C HIS A 12 -6.02 -12.07 9.05
N PHE A 13 -5.29 -12.83 9.85
CA PHE A 13 -4.17 -12.34 10.66
C PHE A 13 -2.86 -12.93 10.16
N HIS A 14 -1.85 -12.08 9.98
CA HIS A 14 -0.50 -12.54 9.71
C HIS A 14 0.17 -12.86 11.04
N ARG A 15 0.56 -14.12 11.26
CA ARG A 15 1.47 -14.41 12.37
C ARG A 15 2.86 -13.95 11.98
N LEU A 16 3.30 -12.78 12.47
CA LEU A 16 4.70 -12.40 12.38
C LEU A 16 5.54 -13.50 13.08
N SER A 17 6.36 -14.18 12.29
CA SER A 17 7.31 -15.19 12.77
C SER A 17 8.28 -14.55 13.77
N SER A 18 8.64 -15.30 14.81
CA SER A 18 9.63 -14.93 15.84
C SER A 18 10.85 -14.19 15.30
N SER A 19 11.36 -13.25 16.10
CA SER A 19 12.44 -12.27 15.88
C SER A 19 13.84 -12.81 15.56
N VAL A 20 13.97 -14.06 15.11
CA VAL A 20 15.24 -14.62 14.65
C VAL A 20 15.47 -14.16 13.20
N PRO A 21 16.56 -13.42 12.90
CA PRO A 21 16.91 -13.06 11.54
C PRO A 21 17.06 -14.34 10.69
N LYS A 22 16.23 -14.48 9.66
CA LYS A 22 16.34 -15.57 8.69
C LYS A 22 17.06 -15.07 7.46
N VAL A 23 17.89 -15.91 6.86
CA VAL A 23 18.49 -15.65 5.54
C VAL A 23 17.35 -15.52 4.52
N LEU A 24 17.40 -14.47 3.71
CA LEU A 24 16.44 -14.25 2.62
C LEU A 24 16.54 -15.42 1.63
N ASN A 25 15.43 -16.15 1.50
CA ASN A 25 15.27 -17.30 0.61
C ASN A 25 13.87 -17.23 -0.03
N ASN A 26 13.37 -18.34 -0.55
CA ASN A 26 12.01 -18.44 -1.08
C ASN A 26 10.98 -17.99 -0.02
N PRO A 27 9.92 -17.28 -0.43
CA PRO A 27 8.82 -16.91 0.46
C PRO A 27 8.23 -18.15 1.13
N SER A 28 7.91 -18.06 2.43
CA SER A 28 7.24 -19.14 3.16
C SER A 28 5.79 -19.34 2.68
N THR A 29 5.20 -18.29 2.12
CA THR A 29 3.83 -18.30 1.61
C THR A 29 3.73 -17.28 0.50
N THR A 30 3.02 -17.65 -0.55
CA THR A 30 2.62 -16.77 -1.64
C THR A 30 1.11 -16.83 -1.77
N ILE A 31 0.53 -15.77 -2.32
CA ILE A 31 -0.87 -15.70 -2.68
C ILE A 31 -0.98 -15.22 -4.11
N ASP A 32 -2.02 -15.67 -4.80
CA ASP A 32 -2.33 -15.19 -6.12
C ASP A 32 -3.25 -13.97 -6.01
N ILE A 33 -2.78 -12.83 -6.52
CA ILE A 33 -3.52 -11.56 -6.55
C ILE A 33 -4.05 -11.33 -7.97
N ILE A 34 -5.25 -10.77 -8.09
CA ILE A 34 -5.86 -10.50 -9.39
C ILE A 34 -5.02 -9.48 -10.18
N GLY A 35 -4.60 -9.87 -11.39
CA GLY A 35 -3.79 -9.08 -12.31
C GLY A 35 -4.59 -8.08 -13.17
N ASP A 36 -5.46 -7.26 -12.57
CA ASP A 36 -6.34 -6.30 -13.27
C ASP A 36 -5.75 -4.87 -13.36
N GLY A 37 -4.45 -4.72 -13.13
CA GLY A 37 -3.78 -3.43 -13.01
C GLY A 37 -4.00 -2.71 -11.68
N ASN A 38 -4.76 -3.29 -10.74
CA ASN A 38 -4.85 -2.84 -9.36
C ASN A 38 -4.07 -3.76 -8.39
N CYS A 39 -3.26 -4.68 -8.91
CA CYS A 39 -2.60 -5.75 -8.15
C CYS A 39 -1.83 -5.24 -6.92
N PHE A 40 -1.11 -4.12 -7.02
CA PHE A 40 -0.45 -3.51 -5.86
C PHE A 40 -1.42 -3.17 -4.74
N TYR A 41 -2.52 -2.47 -5.05
CA TYR A 41 -3.52 -2.08 -4.06
C TYR A 41 -4.31 -3.29 -3.52
N ARG A 42 -4.51 -4.32 -4.36
CA ARG A 42 -5.12 -5.59 -3.95
C ARG A 42 -4.22 -6.37 -3.01
N ALA A 43 -2.92 -6.42 -3.29
CA ALA A 43 -1.92 -7.01 -2.39
C ALA A 43 -1.88 -6.28 -1.03
N LEU A 44 -1.92 -4.94 -1.05
CA LEU A 44 -2.02 -4.16 0.19
C LEU A 44 -3.33 -4.40 0.95
N SER A 45 -4.45 -4.52 0.23
CA SER A 45 -5.74 -4.90 0.81
C SER A 45 -5.65 -6.23 1.50
N TRP A 46 -5.11 -7.24 0.81
CA TRP A 46 -4.95 -8.55 1.39
C TRP A 46 -4.01 -8.53 2.61
N TRP A 47 -2.92 -7.77 2.56
CA TRP A 47 -2.00 -7.63 3.69
C TRP A 47 -2.66 -6.98 4.93
N VAL A 48 -3.58 -6.04 4.73
CA VAL A 48 -4.22 -5.30 5.82
C VAL A 48 -5.45 -6.02 6.35
N THR A 49 -6.26 -6.62 5.48
CA THR A 49 -7.57 -7.16 5.85
C THR A 49 -7.69 -8.67 5.64
N GLY A 50 -6.82 -9.29 4.85
CA GLY A 50 -6.98 -10.65 4.36
C GLY A 50 -7.93 -10.79 3.18
N ASP A 51 -8.37 -9.68 2.55
CA ASP A 51 -9.15 -9.68 1.31
C ASP A 51 -8.67 -8.64 0.30
N GLU A 52 -8.91 -8.88 -0.99
CA GLU A 52 -8.55 -7.95 -2.05
C GLU A 52 -9.60 -6.85 -2.29
N ASP A 53 -10.86 -7.06 -1.86
CA ASP A 53 -12.02 -6.25 -2.24
C ASP A 53 -11.92 -4.80 -1.78
N SER A 54 -11.18 -4.56 -0.69
CA SER A 54 -11.01 -3.24 -0.09
C SER A 54 -9.92 -2.39 -0.79
N HIS A 55 -9.34 -2.87 -1.90
CA HIS A 55 -8.25 -2.19 -2.61
C HIS A 55 -8.56 -0.76 -3.04
N THR A 56 -9.82 -0.45 -3.37
CA THR A 56 -10.24 0.90 -3.78
C THR A 56 -10.16 1.92 -2.64
N ILE A 57 -10.45 1.48 -1.41
CA ILE A 57 -10.34 2.30 -0.20
C ILE A 57 -8.87 2.60 0.09
N ILE A 58 -8.02 1.57 0.01
CA ILE A 58 -6.57 1.74 0.21
C ILE A 58 -5.96 2.66 -0.86
N LYS A 59 -6.31 2.44 -2.13
CA LYS A 59 -5.88 3.30 -3.25
C LYS A 59 -6.28 4.77 -3.04
N LYS A 60 -7.48 5.01 -2.51
CA LYS A 60 -7.96 6.37 -2.21
C LYS A 60 -7.12 7.05 -1.13
N GLU A 61 -6.76 6.35 -0.06
CA GLU A 61 -5.92 6.92 1.00
C GLU A 61 -4.47 7.10 0.55
N LEU A 62 -3.89 6.14 -0.17
CA LEU A 62 -2.55 6.30 -0.76
C LEU A 62 -2.47 7.49 -1.70
N LYS A 63 -3.48 7.69 -2.55
CA LYS A 63 -3.56 8.87 -3.42
C LYS A 63 -3.50 10.18 -2.63
N LYS A 64 -4.09 10.25 -1.42
CA LYS A 64 -4.01 11.45 -0.58
C LYS A 64 -2.59 11.64 -0.05
N LEU A 65 -1.94 10.58 0.40
CA LEU A 65 -0.56 10.63 0.87
C LEU A 65 0.39 11.05 -0.25
N VAL A 66 0.30 10.41 -1.42
CA VAL A 66 1.14 10.77 -2.56
C VAL A 66 1.03 12.25 -2.90
N ARG A 67 -0.16 12.85 -2.81
CA ARG A 67 -0.37 14.26 -3.15
C ARG A 67 0.11 15.27 -2.12
N ASN A 68 0.10 14.90 -0.84
CA ASN A 68 0.14 15.86 0.25
C ASN A 68 1.22 15.60 1.30
N ASP A 69 1.90 14.45 1.25
CA ASP A 69 2.94 14.12 2.22
C ASP A 69 4.30 14.68 1.78
N ASP A 70 4.90 15.52 2.63
CA ASP A 70 6.16 16.19 2.36
C ASP A 70 7.30 15.21 2.06
N LYS A 71 7.33 14.03 2.69
CA LYS A 71 8.37 13.03 2.43
C LYS A 71 8.19 12.43 1.04
N VAL A 72 6.96 12.20 0.59
CA VAL A 72 6.69 11.71 -0.77
C VAL A 72 7.02 12.78 -1.80
N ILE A 73 6.66 14.04 -1.55
CA ILE A 73 7.01 15.16 -2.42
C ILE A 73 8.54 15.28 -2.54
N GLN A 74 9.26 15.20 -1.43
CA GLN A 74 10.72 15.21 -1.42
C GLN A 74 11.32 13.99 -2.14
N PHE A 75 10.74 12.80 -1.97
CA PHE A 75 11.19 11.58 -2.65
C PHE A 75 11.13 11.70 -4.17
N ILE A 76 10.09 12.33 -4.71
CA ILE A 76 9.93 12.57 -6.16
C ILE A 76 10.84 13.70 -6.67
N GLY A 77 11.37 14.53 -5.77
CA GLY A 77 12.29 15.63 -6.10
C GLY A 77 11.71 17.04 -5.94
N GLY A 78 10.49 17.17 -5.42
CA GLY A 78 9.84 18.45 -5.13
C GLY A 78 8.45 18.59 -5.76
N GLN A 79 7.83 19.75 -5.54
CA GLN A 79 6.45 20.04 -5.94
C GLN A 79 6.24 19.98 -7.46
N THR A 80 7.19 20.50 -8.24
CA THR A 80 7.11 20.46 -9.72
C THR A 80 7.13 19.03 -10.25
N GLN A 81 8.05 18.20 -9.75
CA GLN A 81 8.14 16.80 -10.17
C GLN A 81 6.92 16.00 -9.71
N MET A 82 6.34 16.33 -8.55
CA MET A 82 5.07 15.76 -8.10
C MET A 82 3.91 16.08 -9.05
N GLU A 83 3.81 17.33 -9.51
CA GLU A 83 2.77 17.74 -10.47
C GLU A 83 2.93 17.00 -11.81
N ASP A 84 4.14 16.95 -12.34
CA ASP A 84 4.46 16.18 -13.55
C ASP A 84 4.15 14.69 -13.38
N TYR A 85 4.49 14.12 -12.22
CA TYR A 85 4.18 12.73 -11.89
C TYR A 85 2.67 12.48 -11.92
N LEU A 86 1.86 13.33 -11.29
CA LEU A 86 0.40 13.17 -11.22
C LEU A 86 -0.31 13.36 -12.56
N ILE A 87 0.27 14.16 -13.47
CA ILE A 87 -0.22 14.30 -14.85
C ILE A 87 0.01 13.00 -15.62
N ASN A 88 1.22 12.42 -15.50
CA ASN A 88 1.61 11.22 -16.24
C ASN A 88 1.05 9.93 -15.60
N ASN A 89 0.81 9.93 -14.29
CA ASN A 89 0.32 8.80 -13.52
C ASN A 89 -1.00 9.18 -12.84
N PRO A 90 -2.14 9.02 -13.51
CA PRO A 90 -3.43 9.43 -12.97
C PRO A 90 -3.94 8.40 -11.95
N ILE A 91 -3.33 8.34 -10.76
CA ILE A 91 -3.59 7.37 -9.66
C ILE A 91 -5.09 7.22 -9.34
N GLY A 92 -5.90 8.25 -9.58
CA GLY A 92 -7.35 8.18 -9.37
C GLY A 92 -8.14 7.33 -10.37
N ARG A 93 -7.55 6.89 -11.48
CA ARG A 93 -8.22 6.05 -12.49
C ARG A 93 -8.10 4.58 -12.14
N ASN A 94 -9.12 3.81 -12.51
CA ASN A 94 -9.11 2.36 -12.35
C ASN A 94 -8.01 1.72 -13.23
N ALA A 95 -7.44 0.61 -12.77
CA ALA A 95 -6.43 -0.17 -13.48
C ALA A 95 -5.11 0.58 -13.81
N ILE A 96 -4.86 1.74 -13.17
CA ILE A 96 -3.54 2.38 -13.19
C ILE A 96 -2.63 1.67 -12.20
N TRP A 97 -1.51 1.20 -12.73
CA TRP A 97 -0.46 0.50 -11.98
C TRP A 97 0.18 1.46 -10.99
N ALA A 98 0.52 0.93 -9.82
CA ALA A 98 1.36 1.62 -8.87
C ALA A 98 2.82 1.61 -9.35
N THR A 99 3.56 2.64 -8.96
CA THR A 99 4.99 2.78 -9.15
C THR A 99 5.70 2.73 -7.80
N GLU A 100 7.01 2.97 -7.81
CA GLU A 100 7.81 3.18 -6.61
C GLU A 100 7.28 4.30 -5.70
N VAL A 101 6.54 5.27 -6.25
CA VAL A 101 5.96 6.37 -5.48
C VAL A 101 4.85 5.87 -4.54
N GLU A 102 3.92 5.07 -5.05
CA GLU A 102 2.88 4.49 -4.20
C GLU A 102 3.45 3.44 -3.25
N LEU A 103 4.52 2.73 -3.64
CA LEU A 103 5.25 1.83 -2.75
C LEU A 103 5.86 2.59 -1.56
N PHE A 104 6.52 3.71 -1.81
CA PHE A 104 7.10 4.55 -0.77
C PHE A 104 6.01 5.15 0.14
N ALA A 105 4.92 5.68 -0.45
CA ALA A 105 3.79 6.19 0.31
C ALA A 105 3.12 5.10 1.17
N ALA A 106 3.04 3.87 0.68
CA ALA A 106 2.52 2.73 1.45
C ALA A 106 3.43 2.38 2.62
N ALA A 107 4.75 2.41 2.44
CA ALA A 107 5.69 2.20 3.53
C ALA A 107 5.51 3.25 4.64
N LEU A 108 5.39 4.54 4.29
CA LEU A 108 5.12 5.60 5.25
C LEU A 108 3.80 5.37 6.00
N LEU A 109 2.74 5.04 5.26
CA LEU A 109 1.43 4.74 5.84
C LEU A 109 1.49 3.59 6.84
N MET A 110 2.22 2.52 6.50
CA MET A 110 2.33 1.33 7.35
C MET A 110 3.19 1.53 8.59
N LEU A 111 4.23 2.37 8.49
CA LEU A 111 5.06 2.74 9.64
C LEU A 111 4.28 3.58 10.66
N ASP A 112 3.46 4.51 10.19
CA ASP A 112 2.69 5.41 11.06
C ASP A 112 1.39 4.77 11.59
N GLN A 113 0.86 3.73 10.94
CA GLN A 113 -0.42 3.09 11.28
C GLN A 113 -0.26 1.71 11.93
N SER A 114 0.44 1.68 13.07
CA SER A 114 0.67 0.47 13.88
C SER A 114 -0.58 -0.36 14.28
N PRO A 115 -1.84 0.13 14.37
CA PRO A 115 -2.97 -0.74 14.75
C PRO A 115 -3.56 -1.56 13.59
N CYS A 116 -3.08 -1.43 12.36
CA CYS A 116 -3.61 -2.16 11.20
C CYS A 116 -2.75 -3.35 10.74
N ILE A 117 -1.60 -3.57 11.39
CA ILE A 117 -0.65 -4.64 11.08
C ILE A 117 -0.28 -5.30 12.41
N ILE A 118 -0.71 -6.54 12.62
CA ILE A 118 -0.31 -7.39 13.74
C ILE A 118 0.21 -8.71 13.18
#